data_AF-A0A9D5BFL2-F1
#
_entry.id   AF-A0A9D5BFL2-F1
#
_cell.length_a   1.000
_cell.length_b   1.000
_cell.length_c   1.000
_cell.angle_alpha   90.00
_cell.angle_beta   90.00
_cell.angle_gamma   90.00
#
_symmetry.space_group_name_H-M   'P 1'
#
loop_
_entity.id
_entity.type
_entity.pdbx_description
1 polymer ?
#
loop_
_entity_poly.entity_id
_entity_poly.type
_entity_poly.pdbx_seq_one_letter_code
_entity_poly.pdbx_strand_id
1 'polypeptide(L)'
;MAAPEINWDRLDIMKFYAGGAGLFSGVTVLLYPVSVVKTRMQVASKDTAERSASSVVKGLLKKDGIRGLYKGFATVLTGTIPARIVFLTFLETTKEASFKMVKPFKLSETSQAAIANGIAGMLSAVVSQVVYTPIDVVILSNRVI
;
A
#
# COMPACT_ATOMS: atom_id res chain seq x y z
N MET A 1 4.75 -39.39 4.47
CA MET A 1 4.40 -38.44 3.39
C MET A 1 5.51 -37.41 3.36
N ALA A 2 6.49 -37.56 2.46
CA ALA A 2 7.63 -36.65 2.37
C ALA A 2 7.14 -35.28 1.88
N ALA A 3 7.59 -34.19 2.52
CA ALA A 3 7.27 -32.85 2.07
C ALA A 3 7.82 -32.66 0.64
N PRO A 4 7.07 -32.03 -0.28
CA PRO A 4 7.57 -31.76 -1.62
C PRO A 4 8.83 -30.89 -1.50
N GLU A 5 9.98 -31.42 -1.92
CA GLU A 5 11.22 -30.65 -1.99
C GLU A 5 11.02 -29.51 -3.01
N ILE A 6 11.02 -28.27 -2.52
CA ILE A 6 10.87 -27.08 -3.36
C ILE A 6 12.18 -26.92 -4.14
N ASN A 7 12.12 -27.21 -5.44
CA ASN A 7 13.27 -27.09 -6.34
C ASN A 7 13.38 -25.65 -6.87
N TRP A 8 14.22 -24.85 -6.21
CA TRP A 8 14.40 -23.42 -6.49
C TRP A 8 15.09 -23.12 -7.83
N ASP A 9 15.80 -24.08 -8.40
CA ASP A 9 16.53 -23.90 -9.68
C ASP A 9 15.61 -23.75 -10.90
N ARG A 10 14.33 -24.12 -10.76
CA ARG A 10 13.31 -23.92 -11.82
C ARG A 10 12.55 -22.61 -11.69
N LEU A 11 12.74 -21.86 -10.61
CA LEU A 11 12.06 -20.59 -10.41
C LEU A 11 12.79 -19.51 -11.22
N ASP A 12 12.24 -19.16 -12.38
CA ASP A 12 12.65 -17.96 -13.11
C ASP A 12 12.31 -16.73 -12.25
N ILE A 13 13.29 -16.28 -11.45
CA ILE A 13 13.16 -15.15 -10.53
C ILE A 13 12.60 -13.92 -11.26
N MET A 14 13.08 -13.67 -12.48
CA MET A 14 12.61 -12.57 -13.32
C MET A 14 11.13 -12.71 -13.70
N LYS A 15 10.67 -13.91 -14.08
CA LYS A 15 9.26 -14.14 -14.43
C LYS A 15 8.36 -14.06 -13.20
N PHE A 16 8.83 -14.54 -12.05
CA PHE A 16 8.11 -14.47 -10.78
C PHE A 16 7.90 -13.01 -10.34
N TYR A 17 8.98 -12.22 -10.32
CA TYR A 17 8.88 -10.79 -9.97
C TYR A 17 8.13 -9.99 -11.03
N ALA A 18 8.34 -10.26 -12.33
CA ALA A 18 7.59 -9.58 -13.39
C ALA A 18 6.10 -9.91 -13.35
N GLY A 19 5.73 -11.18 -13.11
CA GLY A 19 4.34 -11.60 -12.97
C GLY A 19 3.67 -10.97 -11.75
N GLY A 20 4.34 -10.98 -10.60
CA GLY A 20 3.86 -10.35 -9.37
C GLY A 20 3.70 -8.83 -9.50
N ALA A 21 4.73 -8.15 -10.03
CA ALA A 21 4.68 -6.71 -10.29
C ALA A 21 3.59 -6.36 -11.31
N GLY A 22 3.47 -7.12 -12.40
CA GLY A 22 2.45 -6.93 -13.42
C GLY A 22 1.02 -7.05 -12.87
N LEU A 23 0.76 -8.07 -12.05
CA LEU A 23 -0.54 -8.24 -11.41
C LEU A 23 -0.85 -7.09 -10.44
N PHE A 24 0.11 -6.72 -9.60
CA PHE A 24 -0.05 -5.65 -8.62
C PHE A 24 -0.27 -4.28 -9.28
N SER A 25 0.52 -3.98 -10.32
CA SER A 25 0.37 -2.77 -11.13
C SER A 25 -0.97 -2.76 -11.86
N GLY A 26 -1.42 -3.89 -12.42
CA GLY A 26 -2.72 -4.02 -13.08
C GLY A 26 -3.88 -3.70 -12.15
N VAL A 27 -3.90 -4.31 -10.95
CA VAL A 27 -4.90 -4.03 -9.93
C VAL A 27 -4.86 -2.56 -9.51
N THR A 28 -3.67 -1.99 -9.33
CA THR A 28 -3.49 -0.58 -8.95
C THR A 28 -4.08 0.35 -10.01
N VAL A 29 -3.82 0.12 -11.30
CA VAL A 29 -4.39 0.89 -12.42
C VAL A 29 -5.91 0.79 -12.41
N LEU A 30 -6.46 -0.42 -12.27
CA LEU A 30 -7.91 -0.65 -12.28
C LEU A 30 -8.63 0.02 -11.10
N LEU A 31 -8.02 0.02 -9.92
CA LEU A 31 -8.61 0.60 -8.70
C LEU A 31 -8.31 2.10 -8.51
N TYR A 32 -7.43 2.67 -9.35
CA TYR A 32 -7.03 4.07 -9.22
C TYR A 32 -8.20 5.05 -9.36
N PRO A 33 -9.12 4.92 -10.33
CA PRO A 33 -10.29 5.80 -10.45
C PRO A 33 -11.15 5.84 -9.19
N VAL A 34 -11.34 4.69 -8.53
CA VAL A 34 -12.09 4.60 -7.27
C VAL A 34 -11.40 5.39 -6.17
N SER A 35 -10.07 5.31 -6.12
CA SER A 35 -9.26 6.06 -5.15
C SER A 35 -9.39 7.57 -5.35
N VAL A 36 -9.34 8.05 -6.61
CA VAL A 36 -9.51 9.47 -6.95
C VAL A 36 -10.89 9.97 -6.52
N VAL A 37 -11.95 9.24 -6.91
CA VAL A 37 -13.33 9.60 -6.53
C VAL A 37 -13.49 9.65 -5.02
N LYS A 38 -12.99 8.64 -4.30
CA LYS A 38 -13.04 8.60 -2.84
C LYS A 38 -12.32 9.78 -2.20
N THR A 39 -11.11 10.12 -2.66
CA THR A 39 -10.36 11.26 -2.11
C THR A 39 -11.08 12.59 -2.35
N ARG A 40 -11.68 12.81 -3.52
CA ARG A 40 -12.47 14.02 -3.80
C ARG A 40 -13.69 14.13 -2.90
N MET A 41 -14.43 13.03 -2.73
CA MET A 41 -15.57 12.99 -1.81
C MET A 41 -15.18 13.26 -0.36
N GLN A 42 -14.01 12.79 0.09
CA GLN A 42 -13.53 13.00 1.46
C GLN A 42 -13.02 14.42 1.72
N VAL A 43 -12.55 15.11 0.68
CA VAL A 43 -12.05 16.49 0.76
C VAL A 43 -13.15 17.52 0.47
N ALA A 44 -14.24 17.12 -0.20
CA ALA A 44 -15.35 18.00 -0.53
C ALA A 44 -15.99 18.63 0.72
N SER A 45 -16.10 19.94 0.72
CA SER A 45 -16.80 20.71 1.75
C SER A 45 -18.30 20.39 1.77
N LYS A 46 -18.97 20.67 2.89
CA LYS A 46 -20.40 20.37 3.08
C LYS A 46 -21.30 20.97 1.99
N ASP A 47 -20.93 22.08 1.35
CA ASP A 47 -21.75 22.75 0.32
C ASP A 47 -21.50 22.31 -1.14
N THR A 48 -20.63 21.32 -1.38
CA THR A 48 -20.28 20.92 -2.76
C THR A 48 -21.18 19.80 -3.31
N ALA A 49 -21.50 19.87 -4.60
CA ALA A 49 -22.22 18.83 -5.36
C ALA A 49 -21.47 17.48 -5.48
N GLU A 50 -20.26 17.38 -4.91
CA GLU A 50 -19.37 16.22 -4.93
C GLU A 50 -19.69 15.15 -3.87
N ARG A 51 -20.85 15.21 -3.20
CA ARG A 51 -21.28 14.22 -2.21
C ARG A 51 -21.60 12.83 -2.77
N SER A 52 -21.85 12.74 -4.08
CA SER A 52 -22.15 11.47 -4.75
C SER A 52 -21.02 11.08 -5.69
N ALA A 53 -20.58 9.83 -5.62
CA ALA A 53 -19.56 9.27 -6.51
C ALA A 53 -19.91 9.49 -7.99
N SER A 54 -21.19 9.38 -8.36
CA SER A 54 -21.64 9.59 -9.74
C SER A 54 -21.52 11.05 -10.18
N SER A 55 -21.71 12.01 -9.27
CA SER A 55 -21.52 13.44 -9.53
C SER A 55 -20.04 13.76 -9.76
N VAL A 56 -19.15 13.21 -8.92
CA VAL A 56 -17.70 13.38 -9.06
C VAL A 56 -17.19 12.78 -10.39
N VAL A 57 -17.61 11.56 -10.73
CA VAL A 57 -17.23 10.92 -12.00
C VAL A 57 -17.71 11.74 -13.19
N LYS A 58 -18.98 12.16 -13.21
CA LYS A 58 -19.53 13.00 -14.29
C LYS A 58 -18.78 14.34 -14.40
N GLY A 59 -18.47 14.97 -13.28
CA GLY A 59 -17.71 16.21 -13.22
C GLY A 59 -16.30 16.06 -13.81
N LEU A 60 -15.57 15.02 -13.39
CA LEU A 60 -14.23 14.71 -13.90
C LEU A 60 -14.25 14.43 -15.41
N LEU A 61 -15.19 13.60 -15.87
CA LEU A 61 -15.31 13.26 -17.29
C LEU A 61 -15.67 14.48 -18.14
N LYS A 62 -16.52 15.39 -17.64
CA LYS A 62 -16.90 16.62 -18.35
C LYS A 62 -15.74 17.63 -18.43
N LYS A 63 -14.90 17.71 -17.40
CA LYS A 63 -13.81 18.70 -17.30
C LYS A 63 -12.52 18.22 -17.97
N ASP A 64 -12.04 17.04 -17.61
CA ASP A 64 -10.70 16.53 -17.95
C ASP A 64 -10.75 15.18 -18.70
N GLY A 65 -11.96 14.68 -18.98
CA GLY A 65 -12.17 13.38 -19.59
C GLY A 65 -11.66 12.22 -18.73
N ILE A 66 -11.28 11.11 -19.37
CA ILE A 66 -10.77 9.91 -18.70
C ILE A 66 -9.46 10.21 -17.95
N ARG A 67 -8.66 11.17 -18.42
CA ARG A 67 -7.41 11.55 -17.76
C ARG A 67 -7.62 12.12 -16.36
N GLY A 68 -8.77 12.75 -16.10
CA GLY A 68 -9.14 13.24 -14.77
C GLY A 68 -9.24 12.12 -13.72
N LEU A 69 -9.61 10.90 -14.13
CA LEU A 69 -9.67 9.72 -13.25
C LEU A 69 -8.29 9.15 -12.88
N TYR A 70 -7.24 9.57 -13.59
CA TYR A 70 -5.86 9.12 -13.38
C TYR A 70 -4.93 10.26 -12.93
N LYS A 71 -5.49 11.40 -12.52
CA LYS A 71 -4.71 12.54 -12.04
C LYS A 71 -3.87 12.15 -10.83
N GLY A 72 -2.58 12.48 -10.85
CA GLY A 72 -1.61 12.15 -9.79
C GLY A 72 -1.08 10.71 -9.78
N PHE A 73 -1.42 9.87 -10.77
CA PHE A 73 -1.03 8.45 -10.78
C PHE A 73 0.50 8.24 -10.70
N ALA A 74 1.27 9.03 -11.46
CA ALA A 74 2.73 8.94 -11.44
C ALA A 74 3.31 9.29 -10.07
N THR A 75 2.84 10.36 -9.43
CA THR A 75 3.27 10.79 -8.09
C THR A 75 3.01 9.70 -7.05
N VAL A 76 1.91 8.97 -7.20
CA VAL A 76 1.53 7.87 -6.30
C VAL A 76 2.47 6.70 -6.44
N LEU A 77 2.84 6.32 -7.66
CA LEU A 77 3.82 5.26 -7.88
C LEU A 77 5.18 5.62 -7.27
N THR A 78 5.66 6.84 -7.54
CA THR A 78 6.95 7.31 -7.04
C THR A 78 6.98 7.42 -5.51
N GLY A 79 5.86 7.79 -4.87
CA GLY A 79 5.78 7.90 -3.41
C GLY A 79 5.51 6.59 -2.68
N THR A 80 4.70 5.71 -3.25
CA THR A 80 4.26 4.47 -2.60
C THR A 80 5.38 3.43 -2.58
N ILE A 81 6.14 3.30 -3.67
CA ILE A 81 7.18 2.26 -3.78
C ILE A 81 8.26 2.41 -2.69
N PRO A 82 8.90 3.58 -2.50
CA PRO A 82 9.90 3.75 -1.45
C PRO A 82 9.33 3.53 -0.04
N ALA A 83 8.12 4.01 0.22
CA ALA A 83 7.47 3.82 1.51
C ALA A 83 7.18 2.34 1.82
N ARG A 84 6.79 1.56 0.82
CA ARG A 84 6.59 0.11 0.98
C ARG A 84 7.91 -0.62 1.24
N ILE A 85 9.00 -0.21 0.58
CA ILE A 85 10.33 -0.76 0.84
C ILE A 85 10.75 -0.47 2.29
N VAL A 86 10.63 0.78 2.74
CA VAL A 86 10.95 1.15 4.13
C VAL A 86 10.10 0.35 5.11
N PHE A 87 8.78 0.30 4.92
CA PHE A 87 7.87 -0.46 5.78
C PHE A 87 8.28 -1.94 5.88
N LEU A 88 8.51 -2.62 4.75
CA LEU A 88 8.84 -4.05 4.74
C LEU A 88 10.20 -4.34 5.39
N THR A 89 11.21 -3.50 5.13
CA THR A 89 12.54 -3.64 5.75
C THR A 89 12.46 -3.50 7.27
N PHE A 90 11.73 -2.49 7.76
CA PHE A 90 11.54 -2.30 9.20
C PHE A 90 10.65 -3.39 9.81
N LEU A 91 9.68 -3.89 9.07
CA LEU A 91 8.81 -4.97 9.51
C LEU A 91 9.63 -6.24 9.76
N GLU A 92 10.45 -6.67 8.80
CA GLU A 92 11.21 -7.92 8.92
C GLU A 92 12.27 -7.83 10.02
N THR A 93 13.04 -6.73 10.05
CA THR A 93 14.07 -6.51 11.09
C THR A 93 13.47 -6.45 12.49
N THR A 94 12.34 -5.75 12.67
CA THR A 94 11.68 -5.66 13.98
C THR A 94 11.01 -6.98 14.37
N LYS A 95 10.45 -7.70 13.42
CA LYS A 95 9.84 -9.01 13.64
C LYS A 95 10.88 -10.01 14.14
N GLU A 96 12.05 -10.10 13.50
CA GLU A 96 13.15 -10.95 13.95
C GLU A 96 13.59 -10.60 15.39
N ALA A 97 13.77 -9.31 15.68
CA ALA A 97 14.11 -8.84 17.02
C ALA A 97 13.04 -9.20 18.06
N SER A 98 11.76 -9.01 17.72
CA SER A 98 10.63 -9.30 18.59
C SER A 98 10.50 -10.80 18.86
N PHE A 99 10.71 -11.66 17.86
CA PHE A 99 10.72 -13.11 18.05
C PHE A 99 11.84 -13.55 19.00
N LYS A 100 13.05 -12.97 18.89
CA LYS A 100 14.15 -13.26 19.83
C LYS A 100 13.79 -12.85 21.27
N MET A 101 13.05 -11.75 21.44
CA MET A 101 12.65 -11.22 22.74
C MET A 101 11.49 -12.00 23.38
N VAL A 102 10.59 -12.57 22.57
CA VAL A 102 9.41 -13.31 23.06
C VAL A 102 9.69 -14.80 23.30
N LYS A 103 10.69 -15.38 22.60
CA LYS A 103 11.13 -16.79 22.77
C LYS A 103 11.36 -17.23 24.23
N PRO A 104 11.97 -16.42 25.12
CA PRO A 104 12.22 -16.81 26.52
C PRO A 104 10.93 -17.02 27.34
N PHE A 105 9.80 -16.46 26.93
CA PHE A 105 8.55 -16.51 27.69
C PHE A 105 7.77 -17.83 27.52
N LYS A 106 8.26 -18.78 26.71
CA LYS A 106 7.64 -20.11 26.47
C LYS A 106 6.13 -20.05 26.18
N LEU A 107 5.66 -19.00 25.51
CA LEU A 107 4.25 -18.85 25.14
C LEU A 107 3.87 -19.81 24.01
N SER A 108 2.57 -20.01 23.79
CA SER A 108 2.05 -20.71 22.62
C SER A 108 2.56 -20.06 21.32
N GLU A 109 2.86 -20.88 20.30
CA GLU A 109 3.38 -20.43 19.00
C GLU A 109 2.54 -19.29 18.40
N THR A 110 1.21 -19.41 18.49
CA THR A 110 0.27 -18.39 18.03
C THR A 110 0.41 -17.08 18.80
N SER A 111 0.59 -17.13 20.12
CA SER A 111 0.76 -15.94 20.96
C SER A 111 2.11 -15.27 20.71
N GLN A 112 3.18 -16.06 20.48
CA GLN A 112 4.48 -15.52 20.11
C GLN A 112 4.41 -14.78 18.77
N ALA A 113 3.80 -15.41 17.77
CA ALA A 113 3.61 -14.81 16.46
C ALA A 113 2.73 -13.56 16.54
N ALA A 114 1.65 -13.58 17.31
CA ALA A 114 0.76 -12.43 17.47
C ALA A 114 1.50 -11.23 18.10
N ILE A 115 2.25 -11.45 19.17
CA ILE A 115 2.99 -10.38 19.86
C ILE A 115 4.12 -9.85 18.96
N ALA A 116 4.92 -10.75 18.36
CA ALA A 116 6.03 -10.35 17.51
C ALA A 116 5.56 -9.59 16.26
N ASN A 117 4.51 -10.06 15.59
CA ASN A 117 3.94 -9.36 14.45
C ASN A 117 3.25 -8.05 14.86
N GLY A 118 2.63 -8.00 16.04
CA GLY A 118 2.01 -6.77 16.56
C GLY A 118 3.04 -5.67 16.81
N ILE A 119 4.11 -5.99 17.53
CA ILE A 119 5.21 -5.04 17.80
C ILE A 119 5.89 -4.60 16.50
N ALA A 120 6.21 -5.56 15.63
CA ALA A 120 6.82 -5.27 14.34
C ALA A 120 5.95 -4.39 13.45
N GLY A 121 4.64 -4.68 13.41
CA GLY A 121 3.67 -3.87 12.68
C GLY A 121 3.58 -2.44 13.18
N MET A 122 3.56 -2.24 14.51
CA MET A 122 3.52 -0.90 15.10
C MET A 122 4.79 -0.08 14.80
N LEU A 123 5.97 -0.65 15.05
CA LEU A 123 7.23 0.06 14.86
C LEU A 123 7.51 0.36 13.39
N SER A 124 7.28 -0.61 12.50
CA SER A 124 7.41 -0.39 11.06
C SER A 124 6.44 0.66 10.53
N ALA A 125 5.21 0.70 11.05
CA ALA A 125 4.23 1.72 10.67
C ALA A 125 4.68 3.13 11.10
N VAL A 126 5.17 3.31 12.33
CA VAL A 126 5.65 4.62 12.81
C VAL A 126 6.80 5.13 11.93
N VAL A 127 7.80 4.29 11.68
CA VAL A 127 8.95 4.67 10.85
C VAL A 127 8.52 4.95 9.40
N SER A 128 7.67 4.10 8.84
CA SER A 128 7.16 4.32 7.49
C SER A 128 6.35 5.61 7.38
N GLN A 129 5.58 5.99 8.41
CA GLN A 129 4.77 7.21 8.39
C GLN A 129 5.61 8.48 8.43
N VAL A 130 6.74 8.50 9.14
CA VAL A 130 7.66 9.66 9.14
C VAL A 130 8.11 10.01 7.72
N VAL A 131 8.35 8.99 6.89
CA VAL A 131 8.77 9.16 5.50
C VAL A 131 7.58 9.39 4.56
N TYR A 132 6.50 8.62 4.74
CA TYR A 132 5.38 8.61 3.80
C TYR A 132 4.44 9.81 3.95
N THR A 133 4.18 10.27 5.17
CA THR A 133 3.22 11.36 5.42
C THR A 133 3.51 12.66 4.64
N PRO A 134 4.75 13.20 4.56
CA PRO A 134 4.99 14.39 3.73
C PRO A 134 4.78 14.14 2.25
N ILE A 135 5.09 12.93 1.77
CA ILE A 135 4.88 12.52 0.37
C ILE A 135 3.39 12.43 0.05
N ASP A 136 2.59 11.88 0.98
CA ASP A 136 1.15 11.74 0.83
C ASP A 136 0.45 13.09 0.72
N VAL A 137 0.91 14.11 1.47
CA VAL A 137 0.42 15.49 1.33
C VAL A 137 0.64 16.03 -0.10
N VAL A 138 1.81 15.79 -0.68
CA VAL A 138 2.12 16.20 -2.07
C VAL A 138 1.25 15.44 -3.08
N ILE A 139 1.01 14.15 -2.84
CA ILE A 139 0.13 13.33 -3.68
C ILE A 139 -1.32 13.84 -3.65
N LEU A 140 -1.83 14.12 -2.45
CA LEU A 140 -3.20 14.59 -2.25
C LEU A 140 -3.44 15.94 -2.91
N SER A 141 -2.47 16.85 -2.82
CA SER A 141 -2.49 18.13 -3.53
C SER A 141 -2.70 17.94 -5.04
N ASN A 142 -1.96 17.01 -5.66
CA ASN A 142 -2.08 16.73 -7.11
C ASN A 142 -3.37 16.01 -7.53
N ARG A 143 -4.09 15.36 -6.62
CA ARG A 143 -5.35 14.66 -6.91
C ARG A 143 -6.57 15.59 -6.82
N VAL A 144 -6.51 16.56 -5.91
CA VAL A 144 -7.62 17.47 -5.59
C VAL A 144 -7.59 18.72 -6.47
N ILE A 145 -6.43 19.38 -6.59
CA ILE A 145 -6.18 20.52 -7.50
C ILE A 145 -6.19 19.99 -8.93
#